data_AF-A0A5A5TGV5-F1
#
_entry.id   AF-A0A5A5TGV5-F1
#
_cell.length_a   1.000
_cell.length_b   1.000
_cell.length_c   1.000
_cell.angle_alpha   90.00
_cell.angle_beta   90.00
_cell.angle_gamma   90.00
#
_symmetry.space_group_name_H-M   'P 1'
#
loop_
_entity.id
_entity.type
_entity.pdbx_description
1 polymer ?
#
loop_
_entity_poly.entity_id
_entity_poly.type
_entity_poly.pdbx_seq_one_letter_code
_entity_poly.pdbx_strand_id
1 'polypeptide(L)'
;MAHQDPKQEIINRLTRLLVASPGKIPVGTPQENTPETKNKTLRFLKERSLPGRIVYIVVFENEQGSEIYFTCYVEQDTQGNWLFRGAAGDGIMGHNPGPVVERAWANLGGGGMPNHFYAGGFVADHGQDVTRVCLIAKCGTVVEDNVENGMVLFLTDQPVDLPIQAELYNRADTLIYSHRVLG
;
A
#
# COMPACT_ATOMS: atom_id res chain seq x y z
N MET A 1 -8.03 28.29 -9.93
CA MET A 1 -8.39 26.99 -10.53
C MET A 1 -8.47 26.00 -9.38
N ALA A 2 -9.58 25.25 -9.23
CA ALA A 2 -9.69 24.26 -8.16
C ALA A 2 -8.66 23.16 -8.42
N HIS A 3 -7.68 23.03 -7.53
CA HIS A 3 -6.71 21.94 -7.62
C HIS A 3 -7.46 20.62 -7.46
N GLN A 4 -7.25 19.70 -8.38
CA GLN A 4 -7.78 18.34 -8.33
C GLN A 4 -7.35 17.66 -7.03
N ASP A 5 -8.23 16.90 -6.38
CA ASP A 5 -7.89 16.16 -5.17
C ASP A 5 -7.13 14.87 -5.56
N PRO A 6 -5.90 14.64 -5.07
CA PRO A 6 -5.14 13.41 -5.32
C PRO A 6 -5.91 12.14 -4.91
N LYS A 7 -6.75 12.20 -3.88
CA LYS A 7 -7.57 11.07 -3.43
C LYS A 7 -8.62 10.69 -4.46
N GLN A 8 -9.15 11.67 -5.20
CA GLN A 8 -10.15 11.42 -6.24
C GLN A 8 -9.57 10.58 -7.38
N GLU A 9 -8.28 10.73 -7.71
CA GLU A 9 -7.63 9.88 -8.73
C GLU A 9 -7.52 8.42 -8.30
N ILE A 10 -7.25 8.18 -7.03
CA ILE A 10 -7.21 6.82 -6.47
C ILE A 10 -8.61 6.22 -6.50
N ILE A 11 -9.63 6.95 -6.05
CA ILE A 11 -11.03 6.52 -6.08
C ILE A 11 -11.42 6.18 -7.53
N ASN A 12 -11.19 7.10 -8.47
CA ASN A 12 -11.50 6.90 -9.90
C ASN A 12 -10.83 5.63 -10.45
N ARG A 13 -9.56 5.40 -10.11
CA ARG A 13 -8.80 4.24 -10.59
C ARG A 13 -9.31 2.93 -10.00
N LEU A 14 -9.50 2.87 -8.69
CA LEU A 14 -9.92 1.65 -8.01
C LEU A 14 -11.37 1.30 -8.33
N THR A 15 -12.27 2.27 -8.42
CA THR A 15 -13.65 2.02 -8.86
C THR A 15 -13.67 1.43 -10.28
N ARG A 16 -12.84 1.93 -11.22
CA ARG A 16 -12.75 1.34 -12.56
C ARG A 16 -12.27 -0.10 -12.54
N LEU A 17 -11.25 -0.44 -11.75
CA LEU A 17 -10.75 -1.81 -11.62
C LEU A 17 -11.81 -2.75 -11.03
N LEU A 18 -12.59 -2.27 -10.08
CA LEU A 18 -13.65 -3.04 -9.41
C LEU A 18 -14.93 -3.20 -10.25
N VAL A 19 -15.17 -2.30 -11.20
CA VAL A 19 -16.29 -2.41 -12.16
C VAL A 19 -15.88 -3.21 -13.42
N ALA A 20 -14.60 -3.17 -13.81
CA ALA A 20 -14.09 -3.82 -15.01
C ALA A 20 -13.73 -5.32 -14.84
N SER A 21 -14.13 -5.95 -13.73
CA SER A 21 -13.94 -7.38 -13.51
C SER A 21 -15.26 -8.15 -13.73
N PRO A 22 -15.74 -8.34 -14.98
CA PRO A 22 -16.77 -9.33 -15.22
C PRO A 22 -16.11 -10.70 -15.13
N GLY A 23 -16.43 -11.44 -14.08
CA GLY A 23 -16.23 -12.88 -14.08
C GLY A 23 -16.79 -13.46 -15.39
N LYS A 24 -16.06 -14.43 -15.96
CA LYS A 24 -16.43 -15.16 -17.18
C LYS A 24 -17.94 -15.40 -17.25
N ILE A 25 -18.61 -14.76 -18.21
CA ILE A 25 -20.03 -14.96 -18.50
C ILE A 25 -20.18 -16.35 -19.14
N PRO A 26 -20.91 -17.32 -18.55
CA PRO A 26 -21.47 -18.41 -19.33
C PRO A 26 -22.65 -17.84 -20.13
N VAL A 27 -22.68 -18.13 -21.43
CA VAL A 27 -23.78 -17.74 -22.32
C VAL A 27 -25.11 -18.28 -21.78
N GLY A 28 -26.03 -17.38 -21.38
CA GLY A 28 -27.37 -17.76 -20.95
C GLY A 28 -28.23 -16.59 -20.49
N THR A 29 -29.04 -16.05 -21.41
CA THR A 29 -30.28 -15.24 -21.28
C THR A 29 -30.36 -14.04 -20.31
N PRO A 30 -30.93 -12.89 -20.75
CA PRO A 30 -31.02 -11.67 -19.96
C PRO A 30 -32.13 -11.78 -18.92
N GLN A 31 -31.75 -11.75 -17.64
CA GLN A 31 -32.67 -11.45 -16.55
C GLN A 31 -32.15 -10.18 -15.86
N GLU A 32 -32.84 -9.07 -16.11
CA GLU A 32 -32.68 -7.82 -15.39
C GLU A 32 -32.90 -8.07 -13.90
N ASN A 33 -31.81 -8.10 -13.16
CA ASN A 33 -31.76 -7.89 -11.72
C ASN A 33 -30.46 -7.13 -11.48
N THR A 34 -30.50 -5.81 -11.57
CA THR A 34 -29.40 -4.95 -11.17
C THR A 34 -29.13 -5.22 -9.69
N PRO A 35 -28.00 -5.82 -9.29
CA PRO A 35 -27.72 -6.02 -7.89
C PRO A 35 -27.55 -4.62 -7.27
N GLU A 36 -28.33 -4.32 -6.24
CA GLU A 36 -28.09 -3.18 -5.38
C GLU A 36 -26.61 -3.16 -5.01
N THR A 37 -25.94 -2.09 -5.40
CA THR A 37 -24.50 -1.93 -5.21
C THR A 37 -24.28 -1.84 -3.71
N LYS A 38 -23.90 -2.96 -3.06
CA LYS A 38 -23.38 -2.94 -1.70
C LYS A 38 -22.38 -1.80 -1.64
N ASN A 39 -22.60 -0.85 -0.72
CA ASN A 39 -21.75 0.32 -0.55
C ASN A 39 -20.30 -0.13 -0.31
N LYS A 40 -19.51 -0.26 -1.39
CA LYS A 40 -18.09 -0.60 -1.31
C LYS A 40 -17.44 0.55 -0.56
N THR A 41 -17.08 0.32 0.69
CA THR A 41 -16.42 1.35 1.52
C THR A 41 -14.99 1.50 1.04
N LEU A 42 -14.51 2.73 0.86
CA LEU A 42 -13.11 3.03 0.57
C LEU A 42 -12.61 3.95 1.68
N ARG A 43 -11.53 3.55 2.35
CA ARG A 43 -10.92 4.28 3.46
C ARG A 43 -9.43 4.51 3.20
N PHE A 44 -8.96 5.72 3.48
CA PHE A 44 -7.54 6.04 3.49
C PHE A 44 -7.04 5.84 4.93
N LEU A 45 -6.11 4.91 5.12
CA LEU A 45 -5.61 4.55 6.45
C LEU A 45 -4.31 5.26 6.81
N LYS A 46 -3.45 5.52 5.81
CA LYS A 46 -2.16 6.17 6.02
C LYS A 46 -1.77 6.99 4.79
N GLU A 47 -1.05 8.08 5.01
CA GLU A 47 -0.60 9.01 3.98
C GLU A 47 0.86 9.41 4.24
N ARG A 48 1.65 9.53 3.17
CA ARG A 48 2.99 10.11 3.16
C ARG A 48 3.10 11.03 1.96
N SER A 49 3.60 12.25 2.14
CA SER A 49 3.71 13.24 1.09
C SER A 49 5.12 13.83 0.97
N LEU A 50 5.50 14.14 -0.26
CA LEU A 50 6.65 14.95 -0.66
C LEU A 50 6.14 15.98 -1.69
N PRO A 51 6.93 17.02 -2.03
CA PRO A 51 6.55 17.94 -3.11
C PRO A 51 6.18 17.19 -4.39
N GLY A 52 4.94 17.39 -4.86
CA GLY A 52 4.41 16.77 -6.06
C GLY A 52 4.16 15.26 -6.00
N ARG A 53 4.30 14.59 -4.84
CA ARG A 53 4.19 13.13 -4.72
C ARG A 53 3.48 12.74 -3.44
N ILE A 54 2.49 11.86 -3.53
CA ILE A 54 1.80 11.34 -2.35
C ILE A 54 1.58 9.85 -2.50
N VAL A 55 1.78 9.13 -1.40
CA VAL A 55 1.47 7.70 -1.29
C VAL A 55 0.42 7.53 -0.20
N TYR A 56 -0.50 6.61 -0.45
CA TYR A 56 -1.58 6.25 0.46
C TYR A 56 -1.60 4.74 0.71
N ILE A 57 -1.96 4.34 1.91
CA ILE A 57 -2.56 3.02 2.14
C ILE A 57 -4.07 3.21 2.12
N VAL A 58 -4.72 2.51 1.20
CA VAL A 58 -6.18 2.52 1.06
C VAL A 58 -6.72 1.13 1.31
N VAL A 59 -7.90 1.05 1.92
CA VAL A 59 -8.63 -0.18 2.16
C VAL A 59 -9.99 -0.08 1.51
N PHE A 60 -10.41 -1.15 0.83
CA PHE A 60 -11.78 -1.27 0.38
C PHE A 60 -12.37 -2.65 0.64
N GLU A 61 -13.69 -2.68 0.80
CA GLU A 61 -14.44 -3.93 0.90
C GLU A 61 -14.71 -4.51 -0.50
N ASN A 62 -14.26 -5.75 -0.73
CA ASN A 62 -14.55 -6.47 -1.96
C ASN A 62 -15.98 -7.07 -1.94
N GLU A 63 -16.40 -7.71 -3.02
CA GLU A 63 -17.76 -8.27 -3.14
C GLU A 63 -18.05 -9.42 -2.16
N GLN A 64 -17.01 -10.04 -1.64
CA GLN A 64 -17.07 -11.10 -0.65
C GLN A 64 -17.12 -10.53 0.79
N GLY A 65 -17.12 -9.21 0.96
CA GLY A 65 -17.09 -8.55 2.28
C GLY A 65 -15.70 -8.53 2.92
N SER A 66 -14.65 -8.93 2.19
CA SER A 66 -13.27 -8.88 2.70
C SER A 66 -12.68 -7.51 2.44
N GLU A 67 -12.06 -6.93 3.47
CA GLU A 67 -11.30 -5.70 3.33
C GLU A 67 -9.93 -5.99 2.71
N ILE A 68 -9.63 -5.37 1.57
CA ILE A 68 -8.36 -5.49 0.85
C ILE A 68 -7.63 -4.15 0.92
N TYR A 69 -6.31 -4.16 1.15
CA TYR A 69 -5.51 -2.95 1.12
C TYR A 69 -4.63 -2.83 -0.14
N PHE A 70 -4.36 -1.59 -0.51
CA PHE A 70 -3.42 -1.21 -1.57
C PHE A 70 -2.55 -0.05 -1.10
N THR A 71 -1.27 -0.11 -1.45
CA THR A 71 -0.35 1.04 -1.42
C THR A 71 -0.47 1.77 -2.76
N CYS A 72 -1.09 2.95 -2.78
CA CYS A 72 -1.34 3.74 -4.00
C CYS A 72 -0.40 4.94 -4.09
N TYR A 73 0.18 5.18 -5.26
CA TYR A 73 1.08 6.30 -5.55
C TYR A 73 0.46 7.25 -6.57
N VAL A 74 0.44 8.54 -6.23
CA VAL A 74 0.02 9.64 -7.10
C VAL A 74 1.12 10.70 -7.19
N GLU A 75 1.18 11.38 -8.33
CA GLU A 75 2.20 12.37 -8.63
C GLU A 75 1.62 13.54 -9.42
N GLN A 76 2.10 14.75 -9.17
CA GLN A 76 1.77 15.92 -9.97
C GLN A 76 2.53 15.93 -11.29
N ASP A 77 1.83 16.21 -12.38
CA ASP A 77 2.45 16.55 -13.65
C ASP A 77 3.00 17.99 -13.66
N THR A 78 3.62 18.37 -14.77
CA THR A 78 4.20 19.72 -14.95
C THR A 78 3.16 20.84 -14.95
N GLN A 79 1.87 20.52 -15.10
CA GLN A 79 0.76 21.48 -15.04
C GLN A 79 0.13 21.55 -13.64
N GLY A 80 0.61 20.71 -12.70
CA GLY A 80 0.10 20.62 -11.33
C GLY A 80 -1.12 19.71 -11.17
N ASN A 81 -1.47 18.93 -12.19
CA ASN A 81 -2.56 17.95 -12.09
C ASN A 81 -2.05 16.67 -11.44
N TRP A 82 -2.86 16.06 -10.58
CA TRP A 82 -2.52 14.79 -9.97
C TRP A 82 -2.81 13.63 -10.91
N LEU A 83 -1.88 12.68 -10.98
CA LEU A 83 -1.97 11.48 -11.80
C LEU A 83 -1.73 10.24 -10.94
N PHE A 84 -2.59 9.23 -11.09
CA PHE A 84 -2.32 7.91 -10.55
C PHE A 84 -1.14 7.25 -11.29
N ARG A 85 -0.11 6.87 -10.54
CA ARG A 85 1.14 6.31 -11.10
C ARG A 85 1.30 4.82 -10.85
N GLY A 86 0.70 4.30 -9.79
CA GLY A 86 0.78 2.87 -9.50
C GLY A 86 0.08 2.49 -8.21
N ALA A 87 -0.19 1.20 -8.07
CA ALA A 87 -0.53 0.59 -6.80
C ALA A 87 0.20 -0.73 -6.65
N ALA A 88 0.44 -1.11 -5.40
CA ALA A 88 0.99 -2.41 -5.02
C ALA A 88 0.19 -2.99 -3.85
N GLY A 89 0.15 -4.31 -3.76
CA GLY A 89 -0.61 -5.04 -2.74
C GLY A 89 -1.94 -5.58 -3.26
N ASP A 90 -2.45 -6.53 -2.51
CA ASP A 90 -3.73 -7.22 -2.68
C ASP A 90 -4.08 -7.99 -1.39
N GLY A 91 -3.44 -7.63 -0.27
CA GLY A 91 -3.56 -8.39 0.96
C GLY A 91 -4.90 -8.12 1.66
N ILE A 92 -5.41 -9.15 2.33
CA ILE A 92 -6.65 -9.08 3.09
C ILE A 92 -6.34 -8.55 4.49
N MET A 93 -7.08 -7.54 4.95
CA MET A 93 -6.97 -7.01 6.30
C MET A 93 -7.25 -8.11 7.34
N GLY A 94 -6.53 -8.09 8.46
CA GLY A 94 -6.74 -9.04 9.56
C GLY A 94 -6.14 -10.43 9.33
N HIS A 95 -5.59 -10.72 8.15
CA HIS A 95 -4.77 -11.90 7.93
C HIS A 95 -3.31 -11.62 8.31
N ASN A 96 -2.65 -12.61 8.90
CA ASN A 96 -1.23 -12.52 9.23
C ASN A 96 -0.41 -12.55 7.92
N PRO A 97 0.26 -11.46 7.55
CA PRO A 97 0.99 -11.39 6.30
C PRO A 97 2.42 -11.90 6.48
N GLY A 98 2.92 -12.67 5.51
CA GLY A 98 4.29 -13.18 5.52
C GLY A 98 4.35 -14.71 5.56
N PRO A 99 5.57 -15.29 5.60
CA PRO A 99 5.71 -16.73 5.75
C PRO A 99 5.10 -17.17 7.08
N VAL A 100 4.72 -18.45 7.20
CA VAL A 100 4.28 -19.03 8.49
C VAL A 100 5.49 -19.13 9.41
N VAL A 101 5.90 -18.00 9.96
CA VAL A 101 7.04 -17.85 10.87
C VAL A 101 6.55 -17.25 12.18
N GLU A 102 7.13 -17.68 13.28
CA GLU A 102 6.81 -17.19 14.63
C GLU A 102 7.54 -15.88 14.98
N ARG A 103 7.95 -15.09 13.97
CA ARG A 103 8.75 -13.87 14.17
C ARG A 103 8.10 -12.68 13.48
N ALA A 104 8.39 -11.47 13.97
CA ALA A 104 7.93 -10.25 13.34
C ALA A 104 8.37 -10.16 11.86
N TRP A 105 7.49 -9.65 10.99
CA TRP A 105 7.73 -9.58 9.55
C TRP A 105 7.08 -8.37 8.91
N ALA A 106 7.80 -7.67 8.03
CA ALA A 106 7.24 -6.59 7.21
C ALA A 106 6.93 -7.11 5.80
N ASN A 107 5.64 -7.22 5.45
CA ASN A 107 5.20 -7.60 4.12
C ASN A 107 4.90 -6.35 3.30
N LEU A 108 5.84 -5.95 2.45
CA LEU A 108 5.79 -4.67 1.73
C LEU A 108 5.62 -4.87 0.22
N GLY A 109 4.72 -4.10 -0.37
CA GLY A 109 4.61 -3.89 -1.80
C GLY A 109 4.97 -2.45 -2.16
N GLY A 110 5.57 -2.24 -3.33
CA GLY A 110 6.05 -0.92 -3.73
C GLY A 110 6.56 -0.86 -5.16
N GLY A 111 7.14 0.29 -5.52
CA GLY A 111 7.63 0.55 -6.86
C GLY A 111 8.47 1.83 -6.95
N GLY A 112 8.72 2.25 -8.19
CA GLY A 112 9.32 3.56 -8.50
C GLY A 112 10.84 3.67 -8.31
N MET A 113 11.55 2.57 -8.01
CA MET A 113 13.01 2.57 -7.99
C MET A 113 13.63 2.91 -9.36
N PRO A 114 14.78 3.60 -9.41
CA PRO A 114 15.53 4.09 -8.23
C PRO A 114 15.04 5.45 -7.68
N ASN A 115 14.39 6.31 -8.46
CA ASN A 115 14.25 7.74 -8.11
C ASN A 115 12.88 8.18 -7.54
N HIS A 116 11.89 7.29 -7.57
CA HIS A 116 10.51 7.55 -7.15
C HIS A 116 10.04 6.48 -6.16
N PHE A 117 10.94 6.01 -5.30
CA PHE A 117 10.65 4.90 -4.42
C PHE A 117 9.46 5.20 -3.51
N TYR A 118 8.53 4.25 -3.52
CA TYR A 118 7.49 4.12 -2.51
C TYR A 118 7.33 2.65 -2.15
N ALA A 119 6.96 2.38 -0.90
CA ALA A 119 6.58 1.06 -0.44
C ALA A 119 5.61 1.17 0.72
N GLY A 120 4.81 0.14 0.93
CA GLY A 120 3.95 0.08 2.10
C GLY A 120 3.32 -1.28 2.24
N GLY A 121 2.78 -1.54 3.42
CA GLY A 121 2.09 -2.78 3.71
C GLY A 121 2.04 -3.08 5.20
N PHE A 122 1.72 -4.32 5.51
CA PHE A 122 1.50 -4.76 6.88
C PHE A 122 2.78 -5.23 7.57
N VAL A 123 2.77 -5.06 8.88
CA VAL A 123 3.71 -5.64 9.82
C VAL A 123 3.00 -6.74 10.62
N ALA A 124 3.44 -7.98 10.43
CA ALA A 124 3.09 -9.08 11.33
C ALA A 124 3.88 -8.90 12.63
N ASP A 125 3.21 -8.54 13.71
CA ASP A 125 3.86 -8.21 14.98
C ASP A 125 4.28 -9.45 15.79
N HIS A 126 3.45 -10.50 15.79
CA HIS A 126 3.65 -11.71 16.59
C HIS A 126 3.90 -11.47 18.10
N GLY A 127 3.34 -10.40 18.67
CA GLY A 127 3.47 -10.07 20.09
C GLY A 127 4.82 -9.45 20.45
N GLN A 128 5.57 -8.94 19.48
CA GLN A 128 6.92 -8.39 19.67
C GLN A 128 6.93 -6.86 19.87
N ASP A 129 5.75 -6.21 19.88
CA ASP A 129 5.56 -4.76 20.05
C ASP A 129 6.41 -3.94 19.06
N VAL A 130 6.38 -4.35 17.78
CA VAL A 130 7.00 -3.63 16.67
C VAL A 130 6.31 -2.27 16.53
N THR A 131 7.08 -1.20 16.71
CA THR A 131 6.59 0.18 16.63
C THR A 131 7.20 0.97 15.49
N ARG A 132 8.35 0.53 14.96
CA ARG A 132 9.07 1.24 13.89
C ARG A 132 9.70 0.26 12.92
N VAL A 133 9.66 0.59 11.64
CA VAL A 133 10.31 -0.17 10.57
C VAL A 133 11.23 0.77 9.81
N CYS A 134 12.46 0.32 9.58
CA CYS A 134 13.51 1.04 8.87
C CYS A 134 13.88 0.25 7.62
N LEU A 135 13.87 0.90 6.45
CA LEU A 135 14.34 0.34 5.19
C LEU A 135 15.72 0.88 4.87
N ILE A 136 16.65 -0.03 4.58
CA ILE A 136 18.03 0.28 4.26
C ILE A 136 18.32 -0.27 2.86
N ALA A 137 18.56 0.64 1.91
CA ALA A 137 18.90 0.32 0.54
C ALA A 137 20.40 0.03 0.38
N LYS A 138 20.79 -0.68 -0.70
CA LYS A 138 22.20 -0.99 -0.98
C LYS A 138 23.09 0.25 -1.09
N CYS A 139 22.54 1.34 -1.62
CA CYS A 139 23.23 2.62 -1.75
C CYS A 139 23.37 3.40 -0.43
N GLY A 140 22.86 2.87 0.69
CA GLY A 140 22.91 3.51 2.01
C GLY A 140 21.75 4.43 2.31
N THR A 141 20.80 4.62 1.38
CA THR A 141 19.55 5.35 1.65
C THR A 141 18.75 4.65 2.74
N VAL A 142 18.35 5.42 3.76
CA VAL A 142 17.55 4.97 4.89
C VAL A 142 16.21 5.68 4.88
N VAL A 143 15.11 4.92 4.99
CA VAL A 143 13.75 5.46 5.07
C VAL A 143 13.00 4.74 6.18
N GLU A 144 12.35 5.47 7.08
CA GLU A 144 11.68 4.89 8.24
C GLU A 144 10.21 5.33 8.38
N ASP A 145 9.43 4.47 9.02
CA ASP A 145 8.05 4.75 9.41
C ASP A 145 7.67 4.04 10.71
N ASN A 146 6.72 4.66 11.41
CA ASN A 146 6.10 4.08 12.59
C ASN A 146 4.94 3.18 12.17
N VAL A 147 4.77 2.08 12.90
CA VAL A 147 3.67 1.14 12.72
C VAL A 147 2.39 1.80 13.25
N GLU A 148 1.43 2.03 12.37
CA GLU A 148 0.11 2.57 12.70
C GLU A 148 -0.96 1.63 12.15
N ASN A 149 -1.84 1.13 13.03
CA ASN A 149 -2.83 0.12 12.66
C ASN A 149 -2.21 -1.12 11.98
N GLY A 150 -1.01 -1.52 12.42
CA GLY A 150 -0.25 -2.63 11.85
C GLY A 150 0.39 -2.33 10.50
N MET A 151 0.36 -1.09 10.02
CA MET A 151 0.83 -0.71 8.68
C MET A 151 2.01 0.24 8.73
N VAL A 152 2.85 0.17 7.70
CA VAL A 152 3.93 1.12 7.42
C VAL A 152 3.89 1.60 5.97
N LEU A 153 4.34 2.83 5.74
CA LEU A 153 4.31 3.53 4.47
C LEU A 153 5.57 4.39 4.30
N PHE A 154 6.27 4.15 3.21
CA PHE A 154 7.56 4.76 2.86
C PHE A 154 7.46 5.53 1.55
N LEU A 155 8.09 6.70 1.52
CA LEU A 155 8.23 7.56 0.35
C LEU A 155 9.53 8.36 0.51
N THR A 156 10.38 8.40 -0.52
CA THR A 156 11.63 9.17 -0.50
C THR A 156 11.94 9.82 -1.86
N ASP A 157 12.69 10.91 -1.85
CA ASP A 157 13.32 11.53 -3.02
C ASP A 157 14.76 11.06 -3.26
N GLN A 158 15.34 10.34 -2.28
CA GLN A 158 16.67 9.78 -2.42
C GLN A 158 16.64 8.52 -3.30
N PRO A 159 17.70 8.27 -4.10
CA PRO A 159 17.81 7.04 -4.86
C PRO A 159 17.75 5.80 -3.97
N VAL A 160 17.03 4.76 -4.40
CA VAL A 160 16.92 3.48 -3.70
C VAL A 160 17.39 2.35 -4.62
N ASP A 161 18.55 1.78 -4.30
CA ASP A 161 19.11 0.63 -5.01
C ASP A 161 18.80 -0.68 -4.28
N LEU A 162 18.48 -1.70 -5.07
CA LEU A 162 18.30 -3.06 -4.56
C LEU A 162 19.66 -3.70 -4.18
N PRO A 163 19.66 -4.62 -3.20
CA PRO A 163 18.53 -5.06 -2.37
C PRO A 163 18.15 -4.04 -1.28
N ILE A 164 16.93 -4.19 -0.74
CA ILE A 164 16.44 -3.44 0.42
C ILE A 164 16.30 -4.41 1.60
N GLN A 165 16.87 -4.02 2.73
CA GLN A 165 16.71 -4.68 4.03
C GLN A 165 15.67 -3.91 4.87
N ALA A 166 14.72 -4.62 5.47
CA ALA A 166 13.88 -4.09 6.54
C ALA A 166 14.46 -4.47 7.89
N GLU A 167 14.39 -3.53 8.82
CA GLU A 167 14.70 -3.69 10.23
C GLU A 167 13.49 -3.26 11.05
N LEU A 168 13.07 -4.12 11.98
CA LEU A 168 11.89 -3.94 12.80
C LEU A 168 12.33 -3.66 14.24
N TYR A 169 11.80 -2.59 14.84
CA TYR A 169 12.20 -2.10 16.15
C TYR A 169 11.00 -2.04 17.11
N ASN A 170 11.24 -2.37 18.38
CA ASN A 170 10.25 -2.21 19.43
C ASN A 170 10.27 -0.78 20.00
N ARG A 171 9.38 -0.50 20.97
CA ARG A 171 9.27 0.81 21.63
C ARG A 171 10.54 1.26 22.38
N ALA A 172 11.41 0.33 22.75
CA ALA A 172 12.70 0.61 23.39
C ALA A 172 13.82 0.81 22.36
N ASP A 173 13.49 1.00 21.08
CA ASP A 173 14.43 1.09 19.96
C ASP A 173 15.38 -0.11 19.86
N THR A 174 14.96 -1.26 20.38
CA THR A 174 15.71 -2.52 20.22
C THR A 174 15.33 -3.17 18.91
N LEU A 175 16.35 -3.53 18.11
CA LEU A 175 16.16 -4.32 16.89
C LEU A 175 15.57 -5.68 17.27
N ILE A 176 14.36 -5.95 16.78
CA ILE A 176 13.65 -7.21 16.95
C ILE A 176 14.12 -8.21 15.89
N TYR A 177 14.09 -7.78 14.62
CA TYR A 177 14.38 -8.65 13.49
C TYR A 177 14.75 -7.84 12.25
N SER A 178 15.48 -8.48 11.33
CA SER A 178 15.85 -7.89 10.04
C SER A 178 15.70 -8.92 8.92
N HIS A 179 15.21 -8.51 7.75
CA HIS A 179 15.13 -9.37 6.58
C HIS A 179 15.21 -8.59 5.27
N ARG A 180 15.58 -9.28 4.18
CA ARG A 180 15.47 -8.71 2.83
C ARG A 180 14.00 -8.64 2.44
N VAL A 181 13.59 -7.50 1.86
CA VAL A 181 12.22 -7.26 1.38
C VAL A 181 12.14 -7.38 -0.14
N LEU A 182 13.12 -6.78 -0.84
CA LEU A 182 13.24 -6.79 -2.29
C LEU A 182 14.71 -6.98 -2.65
N GLY A 183 15.02 -7.76 -3.69
CA GLY A 183 16.39 -7.93 -4.17
C GLY A 183 16.50 -8.85 -5.36
#